data_AF-A0A9Y2KXL2-F1
#
_entry.id   AF-A0A9Y2KXL2-F1
#
_cell.length_a   1.000
_cell.length_b   1.000
_cell.length_c   1.000
_cell.angle_alpha   90.00
_cell.angle_beta   90.00
_cell.angle_gamma   90.00
#
_symmetry.space_group_name_H-M   'P 1'
#
loop_
_entity.id
_entity.type
_entity.pdbx_description
1 polymer ?
#
loop_
_entity_poly.entity_id
_entity_poly.type
_entity_poly.pdbx_seq_one_letter_code
_entity_poly.pdbx_strand_id
1 'polypeptide(L)' 'MANFSPQTMARNTVIALLREAREAGWVRAKFEIKPDGSVTVDAGMTTQEGGDDFLASDLRMGK' A
#
# COMPACT_ATOMS: atom_id res chain seq x y z
N MET A 1 -21.72 2.83 -25.84
CA MET A 1 -20.83 1.70 -25.50
C MET A 1 -20.01 2.13 -24.30
N ALA A 2 -20.10 1.43 -23.17
CA ALA A 2 -19.29 1.78 -22.00
C ALA A 2 -17.81 1.59 -22.35
N ASN A 3 -17.03 2.66 -22.27
CA ASN A 3 -15.62 2.66 -22.62
C ASN A 3 -14.84 1.98 -21.48
N PHE A 4 -14.76 0.65 -21.50
CA PHE A 4 -14.03 -0.13 -20.49
C PHE A 4 -12.53 0.02 -20.73
N SER A 5 -11.97 1.14 -20.29
CA SER A 5 -10.52 1.31 -20.30
C SER A 5 -9.88 0.26 -19.38
N PRO A 6 -8.71 -0.30 -19.73
CA PRO A 6 -7.97 -1.20 -18.85
C PRO A 6 -7.76 -0.63 -17.44
N GLN A 7 -7.61 0.69 -17.33
CA GLN A 7 -7.50 1.40 -16.06
C GLN A 7 -8.80 1.37 -15.24
N THR A 8 -9.96 1.47 -15.90
CA THR A 8 -11.27 1.37 -15.24
C THR A 8 -11.46 -0.04 -14.68
N MET A 9 -11.08 -1.07 -15.45
CA MET A 9 -11.14 -2.46 -14.98
C MET A 9 -10.19 -2.69 -13.81
N ALA A 10 -8.93 -2.27 -13.93
CA ALA A 10 -7.93 -2.35 -12.87
C ALA A 10 -8.39 -1.66 -11.57
N ARG A 11 -8.97 -0.46 -11.68
CA ARG A 11 -9.51 0.28 -10.54
C ARG A 11 -10.64 -0.49 -9.85
N ASN A 12 -11.58 -1.04 -10.61
CA ASN A 12 -12.68 -1.81 -10.04
C ASN A 12 -12.17 -3.07 -9.31
N THR A 13 -11.19 -3.77 -9.89
CA THR A 13 -10.53 -4.92 -9.26
C THR A 13 -9.82 -4.52 -7.96
N VAL A 14 -9.09 -3.42 -7.95
CA VAL A 14 -8.42 -2.91 -6.73
C VAL A 14 -9.42 -2.57 -5.63
N ILE A 15 -10.57 -1.99 -5.98
CA ILE A 15 -11.62 -1.66 -4.99
C ILE A 15 -12.20 -2.93 -4.35
N ALA A 16 -12.46 -3.96 -5.15
CA ALA A 16 -12.94 -5.25 -4.64
C ALA A 16 -11.91 -5.89 -3.71
N LEU A 17 -10.65 -5.96 -4.15
CA LEU A 17 -9.56 -6.50 -3.35
C LEU A 17 -9.34 -5.74 -2.04
N LEU A 18 -9.44 -4.40 -2.05
CA LEU A 18 -9.28 -3.59 -0.84
C LEU A 18 -10.36 -3.87 0.20
N ARG A 19 -11.60 -4.18 -0.21
CA ARG A 19 -12.67 -4.58 0.72
C ARG A 19 -12.34 -5.89 1.40
N GLU A 20 -12.02 -6.92 0.61
CA GLU A 20 -11.66 -8.25 1.13
C GLU A 20 -10.40 -8.21 2.00
N ALA A 21 -9.39 -7.43 1.59
CA ALA A 21 -8.16 -7.23 2.35
C ALA A 21 -8.41 -6.61 3.74
N ARG A 22 -9.35 -5.66 3.84
CA ARG A 22 -9.73 -5.07 5.14
C ARG A 22 -10.43 -6.08 6.03
N GLU A 23 -11.33 -6.90 5.47
CA GLU A 23 -12.00 -7.98 6.21
C GLU A 23 -11.00 -9.04 6.66
N ALA A 24 -9.97 -9.31 5.85
CA ALA A 24 -8.87 -10.20 6.18
C ALA A 24 -7.83 -9.59 7.16
N GLY A 25 -8.02 -8.35 7.62
CA GLY A 25 -7.16 -7.71 8.62
C GLY A 25 -5.84 -7.16 8.08
N TRP A 26 -5.75 -6.85 6.78
CA TRP A 26 -4.58 -6.17 6.24
C TRP A 26 -4.45 -4.78 6.85
N VAL A 27 -3.28 -4.51 7.41
CA VAL A 27 -2.98 -3.24 8.11
C VAL A 27 -2.49 -2.19 7.13
N ARG A 28 -1.80 -2.60 6.05
CA ARG A 28 -1.33 -1.71 4.99
C ARG A 28 -1.52 -2.33 3.61
N ALA A 29 -1.90 -1.51 2.64
CA ALA A 29 -1.93 -1.87 1.23
C ALA A 29 -1.71 -0.63 0.35
N LYS A 30 -0.67 -0.66 -0.48
CA LYS A 30 -0.34 0.36 -1.49
C LYS A 30 -0.56 -0.23 -2.87
N PHE A 31 -1.37 0.44 -3.67
CA PHE A 31 -1.70 0.03 -5.03
C PHE A 31 -1.13 1.03 -6.02
N GLU A 32 -0.48 0.52 -7.06
CA GLU A 32 -0.03 1.30 -8.21
C GLU A 32 -0.68 0.72 -9.46
N ILE A 33 -1.50 1.53 -10.13
CA ILE A 33 -2.13 1.16 -11.41
C ILE A 33 -1.34 1.83 -12.53
N LYS A 34 -0.75 1.02 -13.41
CA LYS A 34 0.00 1.50 -14.56
C LYS A 34 -0.93 1.85 -15.73
N PRO A 35 -0.48 2.67 -16.69
CA PRO A 35 -1.32 3.09 -17.82
C PRO A 35 -1.86 1.96 -18.69
N ASP A 36 -1.13 0.84 -18.76
CA ASP A 36 -1.49 -0.38 -19.48
C ASP A 36 -2.55 -1.23 -18.76
N GLY A 37 -2.95 -0.84 -17.53
CA GLY A 37 -3.91 -1.56 -16.71
C GLY A 37 -3.29 -2.61 -15.80
N SER A 38 -1.97 -2.79 -15.79
CA SER A 38 -1.30 -3.63 -14.80
C SER A 38 -1.34 -2.99 -13.41
N VAL A 39 -1.39 -3.82 -12.36
CA VAL A 39 -1.49 -3.35 -10.96
C VAL A 39 -0.40 -4.00 -10.13
N THR A 40 0.39 -3.17 -9.43
CA THR A 40 1.32 -3.62 -8.39
C THR A 40 0.70 -3.40 -7.02
N VAL A 41 0.80 -4.39 -6.13
CA VAL A 41 0.28 -4.32 -4.76
C VAL A 41 1.39 -4.61 -3.77
N ASP A 42 1.67 -3.67 -2.87
CA ASP A 42 2.49 -3.87 -1.67
C ASP A 42 1.57 -3.89 -0.46
N ALA A 43 1.48 -5.03 0.22
CA ALA A 43 0.56 -5.21 1.33
C ALA A 43 1.22 -5.94 2.51
N GLY A 44 0.70 -5.70 3.71
CA GLY A 44 1.15 -6.35 4.93
C GLY A 44 0.04 -6.46 5.97
N MET A 45 0.06 -7.57 6.71
CA MET A 45 -0.80 -7.80 7.88
C MET A 45 -0.24 -7.19 9.16
N THR A 46 0.95 -6.61 9.10
CA THR A 46 1.60 -5.89 10.20
C THR A 46 1.86 -4.45 9.79
N THR A 47 1.86 -3.55 10.77
CA THR A 47 2.48 -2.24 10.61
C THR A 47 3.95 -2.46 10.26
N GLN A 48 4.47 -1.72 9.30
CA GLN A 48 5.89 -1.76 8.96
C GLN A 48 6.67 -1.23 10.18
N GLU A 49 7.25 -2.13 10.97
CA GLU A 49 8.20 -1.76 12.02
C GLU A 49 9.50 -1.32 11.32
N GLY A 50 9.66 -0.02 11.07
CA GLY A 50 10.89 0.45 10.44
C GLY A 50 10.91 1.93 10.06
N GLY A 51 11.51 2.73 10.95
CA GLY A 51 11.99 4.10 10.72
C GLY A 51 11.58 5.02 11.89
N ASP A 52 12.42 5.47 12.81
CA ASP A 52 13.88 5.53 12.92
C ASP A 52 14.22 5.50 14.43
N ASP A 53 14.97 4.51 14.90
CA ASP A 53 15.67 4.59 16.21
C ASP A 53 17.18 4.85 16.02
N PHE A 54 17.55 5.31 14.81
CA PHE A 54 18.94 5.59 14.44
C PHE A 54 19.42 6.97 14.94
N LEU A 55 18.52 7.85 15.39
CA LEU A 55 18.85 9.19 15.91
C LEU A 55 18.70 9.34 17.44
N ALA A 56 18.21 8.33 18.17
CA ALA A 56 18.02 8.44 19.62
C ALA A 56 19.34 8.33 20.43
N SER A 57 20.42 7.82 19.82
CA SER A 57 21.70 7.61 20.52
C SER A 57 22.62 8.83 20.54
N ASP A 58 22.52 9.76 19.59
CA ASP A 58 23.50 10.85 19.44
C ASP A 58 23.14 12.14 20.20
N LEU A 59 21.97 12.21 20.84
CA LEU A 59 21.56 13.38 21.64
C LEU A 59 22.05 13.35 23.11
N ARG A 60 23.11 12.59 23.40
CA ARG A 60 23.87 12.68 24.66
C ARG A 60 25.32 13.10 24.41
N MET A 61 25.49 14.30 23.89
CA MET A 61 26.74 15.06 23.94
C MET A 61 26.42 16.35 24.72
N GLY A 62 26.99 16.70 25.87
CA GLY A 62 27.92 16.11 26.81
C GLY A 62 27.75 16.85 28.15
N LYS A 63 28.59 16.50 29.12
CA LYS A 63 28.70 17.04 30.48
C LYS A 63 28.68 18.57 30.60
#